data_AF-A0A936L1W6-F1
#
_entry.id   AF-A0A936L1W6-F1
#
_cell.length_a   1.000
_cell.length_b   1.000
_cell.length_c   1.000
_cell.angle_alpha   90.00
_cell.angle_beta   90.00
_cell.angle_gamma   90.00
#
_symmetry.space_group_name_H-M   'P 1'
#
loop_
_entity.id
_entity.type
_entity.pdbx_description
1 polymer ?
#
loop_
_entity_poly.entity_id
_entity_poly.type
_entity_poly.pdbx_seq_one_letter_code
_entity_poly.pdbx_strand_id
1 'polypeptide(L)'
;MKVIENQTHFICPKISNALNAACTIITDHKNTFEKSLLALALISYIQPFMDGNKRTARIVSNALLMQEKYCPLSFRTVDSLEYKKAMLLFYEQNNLTAIKQIYIEQYKFAVETYF
;
A
#
# COMPACT_ATOMS: atom_id res chain seq x y z
N MET A 1 0.59 26.41 26.37
CA MET A 1 0.18 25.02 26.06
C MET A 1 -1.33 25.01 25.85
N LYS A 2 -1.79 25.33 24.63
CA LYS A 2 -3.18 25.25 24.11
C LYS A 2 -3.17 25.81 22.67
N VAL A 3 -2.54 25.11 21.72
CA VAL A 3 -2.56 25.51 20.29
C VAL A 3 -2.58 24.29 19.34
N ILE A 4 -3.01 23.10 19.79
CA ILE A 4 -3.01 21.89 18.93
C ILE A 4 -4.39 21.21 18.84
N GLU A 5 -5.48 21.98 18.87
CA GLU A 5 -6.84 21.40 18.75
C GLU A 5 -7.63 21.90 17.54
N ASN A 6 -7.02 22.62 16.59
CA ASN A 6 -7.78 23.20 15.46
C ASN A 6 -7.15 23.01 14.07
N GLN A 7 -6.64 21.81 13.76
CA GLN A 7 -6.22 21.45 12.39
C GLN A 7 -6.91 20.20 11.81
N THR A 8 -7.90 19.62 12.48
CA THR A 8 -8.65 18.46 11.99
C THR A 8 -9.66 18.77 10.88
N HIS A 9 -9.80 20.05 10.49
CA HIS A 9 -10.78 20.48 9.49
C HIS A 9 -10.42 20.18 8.02
N PHE A 10 -9.23 19.63 7.74
CA PHE A 10 -8.77 19.38 6.36
C PHE A 10 -8.94 17.93 5.87
N ILE A 11 -9.23 16.97 6.75
CA ILE A 11 -9.34 15.55 6.37
C ILE A 11 -10.78 15.08 6.60
N CYS A 12 -11.39 14.53 5.54
CA CYS A 12 -12.72 13.91 5.64
C CYS A 12 -12.73 12.84 6.74
N PRO A 13 -13.66 12.90 7.73
CA PRO A 13 -13.73 11.92 8.81
C PRO A 13 -13.83 10.47 8.30
N LYS A 14 -14.48 10.24 7.15
CA LYS A 14 -14.56 8.92 6.51
C LYS A 14 -13.19 8.41 6.07
N ILE A 15 -12.35 9.26 5.48
CA ILE A 15 -10.99 8.91 5.06
C ILE A 15 -10.13 8.60 6.29
N SER A 16 -10.22 9.44 7.33
CA SER A 16 -9.48 9.22 8.58
C SER A 16 -9.86 7.89 9.23
N ASN A 17 -11.16 7.59 9.35
CA ASN A 17 -11.64 6.32 9.90
C ASN A 17 -11.21 5.13 9.06
N ALA A 18 -11.26 5.23 7.73
CA ALA A 18 -10.81 4.17 6.83
C ALA A 18 -9.31 3.90 6.97
N LEU A 19 -8.49 4.96 7.09
CA LEU A 19 -7.06 4.81 7.34
C LEU A 19 -6.77 4.17 8.70
N ASN A 20 -7.47 4.57 9.76
CA ASN A 20 -7.33 3.96 11.07
C ASN A 20 -7.66 2.46 11.04
N ALA A 21 -8.76 2.09 10.37
CA ALA A 21 -9.13 0.69 10.18
C ALA A 21 -8.07 -0.07 9.36
N ALA A 22 -7.54 0.52 8.29
CA ALA A 22 -6.46 -0.07 7.51
C ALA A 22 -5.19 -0.28 8.34
N CYS A 23 -4.81 0.69 9.19
CA CYS A 23 -3.68 0.54 10.10
C CYS A 23 -3.89 -0.64 11.06
N THR A 24 -5.06 -0.76 11.70
CA THR A 24 -5.37 -1.90 12.57
C THR A 24 -5.26 -3.23 11.83
N ILE A 25 -5.86 -3.33 10.63
CA ILE A 25 -5.77 -4.53 9.80
C ILE A 25 -4.31 -4.88 9.50
N ILE A 26 -3.50 -3.92 9.08
CA ILE A 26 -2.08 -4.13 8.76
C ILE A 26 -1.30 -4.56 10.01
N THR A 27 -1.52 -3.94 11.16
CA THR A 27 -0.76 -4.25 12.39
C THR A 27 -1.11 -5.62 12.97
N ASP A 28 -2.34 -6.09 12.78
CA ASP A 28 -2.81 -7.38 13.29
C ASP A 28 -2.18 -8.60 12.58
N HIS A 29 -1.65 -8.41 11.35
CA HIS A 29 -0.95 -9.48 10.65
C HIS A 29 0.46 -9.68 11.25
N LYS A 30 0.96 -10.92 11.23
CA LYS A 30 2.33 -11.22 11.71
C LYS A 30 3.37 -11.20 10.60
N ASN A 31 2.99 -11.59 9.39
CA ASN A 31 3.90 -11.70 8.26
C ASN A 31 4.16 -10.33 7.60
N THR A 32 5.42 -9.94 7.46
CA THR A 32 5.82 -8.64 6.89
C THR A 32 5.37 -8.47 5.44
N PHE A 33 5.37 -9.53 4.63
CA PHE A 33 4.92 -9.46 3.24
C PHE A 33 3.42 -9.24 3.14
N GLU A 34 2.64 -9.84 4.04
CA GLU A 34 1.19 -9.57 4.14
C GLU A 34 0.95 -8.11 4.54
N LYS A 35 1.65 -7.60 5.55
CA LYS A 35 1.57 -6.19 5.95
C LYS A 35 1.85 -5.24 4.79
N SER A 36 2.94 -5.50 4.07
CA SER A 36 3.37 -4.70 2.92
C SER A 36 2.37 -4.75 1.77
N LEU A 37 1.87 -5.95 1.42
CA LEU A 37 0.85 -6.11 0.38
C LEU A 37 -0.47 -5.41 0.75
N LEU A 38 -0.90 -5.55 2.00
CA LEU A 38 -2.11 -4.88 2.50
C LEU A 38 -1.95 -3.36 2.50
N ALA A 39 -0.79 -2.83 2.90
CA ALA A 39 -0.51 -1.40 2.81
C ALA A 39 -0.56 -0.91 1.35
N LEU A 40 0.04 -1.65 0.42
CA LEU A 40 -0.01 -1.33 -1.01
C LEU A 40 -1.46 -1.27 -1.53
N ALA A 41 -2.27 -2.27 -1.19
CA ALA A 41 -3.63 -2.39 -1.68
C ALA A 41 -4.59 -1.39 -1.03
N LEU A 42 -4.63 -1.33 0.31
CA LEU A 42 -5.58 -0.54 1.08
C LEU A 42 -5.35 0.96 0.90
N ILE A 43 -4.09 1.45 0.94
CA ILE A 43 -3.81 2.88 0.72
C ILE A 43 -4.19 3.29 -0.71
N SER A 44 -3.93 2.41 -1.68
CA SER A 44 -4.31 2.65 -3.07
C SER A 44 -5.83 2.66 -3.28
N TYR A 45 -6.60 1.95 -2.45
CA TYR A 45 -8.06 1.94 -2.48
C TYR A 45 -8.68 3.14 -1.77
N ILE A 46 -8.20 3.46 -0.56
CA ILE A 46 -8.74 4.54 0.29
C ILE A 46 -8.51 5.91 -0.34
N GLN A 47 -7.42 6.08 -1.11
CA GLN A 47 -7.03 7.32 -1.77
C GLN A 47 -7.09 8.55 -0.85
N PRO A 48 -6.30 8.56 0.25
CA PRO A 48 -6.41 9.59 1.27
C PRO A 48 -5.91 10.98 0.84
N PHE A 49 -5.19 11.08 -0.28
CA PHE A 49 -4.62 12.33 -0.79
C PHE A 49 -5.29 12.75 -2.10
N MET A 50 -5.23 14.05 -2.42
CA MET A 50 -5.73 14.57 -3.71
C MET A 50 -4.96 14.02 -4.91
N ASP A 51 -3.64 13.81 -4.76
CA ASP A 51 -2.79 13.12 -5.72
C ASP A 51 -1.69 12.34 -4.97
N GLY A 52 -1.05 11.39 -5.66
CA GLY A 52 0.11 10.67 -5.15
C GLY A 52 -0.22 9.38 -4.40
N ASN A 53 -1.50 9.02 -4.25
CA ASN A 53 -1.94 7.82 -3.53
C ASN A 53 -1.16 6.54 -3.88
N LYS A 54 -0.97 6.28 -5.19
CA LYS A 54 -0.23 5.10 -5.68
C LYS A 54 1.26 5.14 -5.32
N ARG A 55 1.86 6.34 -5.34
CA ARG A 55 3.27 6.55 -4.94
C ARG A 55 3.42 6.32 -3.45
N THR A 56 2.54 6.91 -2.64
CA THR A 56 2.54 6.73 -1.19
C THR A 56 2.33 5.28 -0.80
N ALA A 57 1.37 4.58 -1.42
CA ALA A 57 1.13 3.16 -1.15
C ALA A 57 2.38 2.29 -1.41
N ARG A 58 3.10 2.52 -2.52
CA ARG A 58 4.36 1.82 -2.84
C ARG A 58 5.48 2.15 -1.85
N ILE A 59 5.61 3.43 -1.46
CA ILE A 59 6.63 3.85 -0.48
C ILE A 59 6.35 3.20 0.88
N VAL A 60 5.10 3.23 1.37
CA VAL A 60 4.74 2.62 2.65
C VAL A 60 4.92 1.10 2.63
N SER A 61 4.51 0.45 1.54
CA SER A 61 4.76 -0.98 1.33
C SER A 61 6.25 -1.32 1.42
N ASN A 62 7.10 -0.58 0.72
CA ASN A 62 8.55 -0.77 0.79
C ASN A 62 9.13 -0.44 2.18
N ALA A 63 8.61 0.59 2.86
CA ALA A 63 9.07 0.94 4.21
C ALA A 63 8.83 -0.21 5.20
N LEU A 64 7.68 -0.89 5.13
CA LEU A 64 7.38 -2.06 5.95
C LEU A 64 8.33 -3.24 5.70
N LEU A 65 8.72 -3.48 4.44
CA LEU A 65 9.73 -4.48 4.10
C LEU A 65 11.11 -4.11 4.65
N MET A 66 11.53 -2.87 4.41
CA MET A 66 12.85 -2.38 4.80
C MET A 66 13.01 -2.30 6.33
N GLN A 67 11.95 -2.02 7.07
CA GLN A 67 11.95 -2.05 8.54
C GLN A 67 12.38 -3.41 9.09
N GLU A 68 11.97 -4.49 8.42
CA GLU A 68 12.33 -5.87 8.76
C GLU A 68 13.52 -6.41 7.95
N LYS A 69 14.31 -5.50 7.34
CA LYS A 69 15.52 -5.79 6.57
C LYS A 69 15.30 -6.64 5.30
N TYR A 70 14.09 -6.67 4.76
CA TYR A 70 13.83 -7.22 3.42
C TYR A 70 14.16 -6.21 2.33
N CYS A 71 14.48 -6.71 1.12
CA CYS A 71 14.71 -5.83 -0.03
C CYS A 71 13.41 -5.12 -0.44
N PRO A 72 13.48 -3.88 -0.93
CA PRO A 72 12.30 -3.16 -1.43
C PRO A 72 11.80 -3.76 -2.75
N LEU A 73 10.50 -3.62 -3.02
CA LEU A 73 9.91 -3.95 -4.31
C LEU A 73 10.36 -2.95 -5.38
N SER A 74 10.54 -3.46 -6.60
CA SER A 74 10.75 -2.65 -7.80
C SER A 74 9.62 -2.90 -8.77
N PHE A 75 8.81 -1.88 -9.06
CA PHE A 75 7.72 -1.95 -10.05
C PHE A 75 8.16 -1.50 -11.45
N ARG A 76 9.46 -1.50 -11.73
CA ARG A 76 10.03 -0.92 -12.97
C ARG A 76 9.54 -1.65 -14.23
N THR A 77 9.36 -2.96 -14.15
CA THR A 77 9.04 -3.82 -15.29
C THR A 77 7.55 -4.09 -15.44
N VAL A 78 6.71 -3.65 -14.51
CA VAL A 78 5.26 -3.89 -14.58
C VAL A 78 4.63 -2.98 -15.63
N ASP A 79 3.92 -3.59 -16.57
CA ASP A 79 3.06 -2.85 -17.48
C ASP A 79 1.97 -2.07 -16.71
N SER A 80 1.81 -0.80 -17.09
CA SER A 80 0.91 0.10 -16.36
C SER A 80 -0.57 -0.27 -16.50
N LEU A 81 -0.97 -0.91 -17.60
CA LEU A 81 -2.33 -1.36 -17.83
C LEU A 81 -2.61 -2.62 -17.01
N GLU A 82 -1.69 -3.58 -16.98
CA GLU A 82 -1.83 -4.79 -16.17
C GLU A 82 -1.90 -4.47 -14.68
N TYR A 83 -1.05 -3.56 -14.18
CA TYR A 83 -1.16 -3.09 -12.80
C TYR A 83 -2.53 -2.45 -12.51
N LYS A 84 -3.05 -1.62 -13.43
CA LYS A 84 -4.38 -0.99 -13.27
C LYS A 84 -5.50 -2.03 -13.26
N LYS A 85 -5.46 -3.04 -14.13
CA LYS A 85 -6.44 -4.15 -14.15
C LYS A 85 -6.42 -4.94 -12.84
N ALA A 86 -5.23 -5.28 -12.34
CA ALA A 86 -5.08 -6.00 -11.08
C ALA A 86 -5.63 -5.20 -9.89
N MET A 87 -5.37 -3.89 -9.85
CA MET A 87 -5.94 -3.01 -8.83
C MET A 87 -7.46 -2.85 -8.98
N LEU A 88 -7.98 -2.72 -10.21
CA LEU A 88 -9.42 -2.63 -10.46
C LEU A 88 -10.16 -3.89 -9.98
N LEU A 89 -9.58 -5.07 -10.20
CA LEU A 89 -10.14 -6.32 -9.69
C LEU A 89 -10.27 -6.30 -8.16
N PHE A 90 -9.27 -5.77 -7.46
CA PHE A 90 -9.35 -5.58 -6.02
C PHE A 90 -10.44 -4.58 -5.64
N TYR A 91 -10.53 -3.45 -6.34
CA TYR A 91 -11.49 -2.39 -6.03
C TYR A 91 -12.95 -2.82 -6.20
N GLU A 92 -13.25 -3.61 -7.24
CA GLU A 92 -14.62 -4.00 -7.58
C GLU A 92 -15.06 -5.30 -6.92
N GLN A 93 -14.12 -6.24 -6.69
CA GLN A 93 -14.44 -7.60 -6.26
C GLN A 93 -13.77 -8.01 -4.95
N ASN A 94 -13.04 -7.10 -4.30
CA ASN A 94 -12.25 -7.38 -3.10
C ASN A 94 -11.30 -8.58 -3.27
N ASN A 95 -10.82 -8.81 -4.50
CA ASN A 95 -9.99 -9.95 -4.86
C ASN A 95 -8.53 -9.51 -5.05
N LEU A 96 -7.66 -9.92 -4.11
CA LEU A 96 -6.24 -9.56 -4.10
C LEU A 96 -5.35 -10.44 -4.99
N THR A 97 -5.90 -11.48 -5.62
CA THR A 97 -5.10 -12.52 -6.31
C THR A 97 -4.17 -11.92 -7.38
N ALA A 98 -4.70 -11.06 -8.26
CA ALA A 98 -3.92 -10.47 -9.34
C ALA A 98 -2.82 -9.54 -8.85
N ILE A 99 -3.12 -8.65 -7.89
CA ILE A 99 -2.11 -7.73 -7.36
C ILE A 99 -1.07 -8.45 -6.50
N LYS A 100 -1.47 -9.51 -5.78
CA LYS A 100 -0.56 -10.40 -5.05
C LYS A 100 0.43 -11.08 -5.98
N GLN A 101 -0.02 -11.53 -7.15
CA GLN A 101 0.87 -12.14 -8.14
C GLN A 101 1.92 -11.14 -8.63
N ILE A 102 1.50 -9.95 -9.05
CA ILE A 102 2.42 -8.86 -9.45
C ILE A 102 3.38 -8.55 -8.30
N TYR A 103 2.89 -8.43 -7.07
CA TYR A 103 3.72 -8.15 -5.90
C TYR A 103 4.84 -9.18 -5.72
N ILE A 104 4.53 -10.47 -5.80
CA ILE A 104 5.50 -11.56 -5.66
C ILE A 104 6.54 -11.50 -6.79
N GLU A 105 6.10 -11.30 -8.03
CA GLU A 105 6.98 -11.18 -9.20
C GLU A 105 7.92 -9.99 -9.09
N GLN A 106 7.43 -8.84 -8.61
CA GLN A 106 8.25 -7.65 -8.42
C GLN A 106 9.23 -7.78 -7.26
N TYR A 107 8.89 -8.55 -6.23
CA TYR A 107 9.85 -8.87 -5.18
C TYR A 107 10.96 -9.77 -5.72
N LYS A 108 10.63 -10.85 -6.44
CA LYS A 108 11.60 -11.75 -7.07
C LYS A 108 12.53 -11.00 -8.03
N PHE A 109 11.95 -10.17 -8.89
CA PHE A 109 12.70 -9.33 -9.81
C PHE A 109 13.67 -8.39 -9.08
N ALA A 110 13.23 -7.77 -7.97
CA ALA A 110 14.09 -6.89 -7.20
C ALA A 110 15.29 -7.62 -6.58
N VAL A 111 15.07 -8.82 -6.04
CA VAL A 111 16.16 -9.69 -5.56
C VAL A 111 17.09 -9.99 -6.73
N GLU A 112 16.61 -10.68 -7.77
CA GLU A 112 17.43 -11.17 -8.89
C GLU A 112 18.22 -10.09 -9.63
N THR A 113 17.73 -8.83 -9.65
CA THR A 113 18.36 -7.74 -10.39
C THR A 113 19.30 -6.89 -9.55
N TYR A 114 19.05 -6.73 -8.24
CA TYR A 114 19.74 -5.73 -7.41
C TYR A 114 20.40 -6.30 -6.14
N PHE A 115 20.11 -7.52 -5.71
CA PHE A 115 20.57 -8.10 -4.44
C PHE A 115 21.05 -9.54 -4.57
#